data_AF-A0A538B7U4-F1
#
_entry.id   AF-A0A538B7U4-F1
#
_cell.length_a   1.000
_cell.length_b   1.000
_cell.length_c   1.000
_cell.angle_alpha   90.00
_cell.angle_beta   90.00
_cell.angle_gamma   90.00
#
_symmetry.space_group_name_H-M   'P 1'
#
loop_
_entity.id
_entity.type
_entity.pdbx_description
1 polymer ?
#
loop_
_entity_poly.entity_id
_entity_poly.type
_entity_poly.pdbx_seq_one_letter_code
_entity_poly.pdbx_strand_id
1 'polypeptide(L)'
;SALVLHPRYWEPLRARLMPDAIVVVNSSLFDEPVKLPEAVDVPATEIATEQLGNPMAVSMVATGAYVALTGLVELDSAVAAMEESLPPYRRQHAEGNALALRTGAGLVEALAAPAWPTVGAPA
;
A
#
# COMPACT_ATOMS: atom_id res chain seq x y z
N SER A 1 7.50 3.20 9.22
CA SER A 1 6.86 2.28 8.28
C SER A 1 7.65 2.23 6.97
N ALA A 2 7.35 1.27 6.09
CA ALA A 2 7.92 1.19 4.75
C ALA A 2 6.97 0.52 3.73
N LEU A 3 7.12 0.89 2.46
CA LEU A 3 6.60 0.17 1.30
C LEU A 3 7.79 -0.43 0.55
N VAL A 4 7.85 -1.75 0.40
CA VAL A 4 8.97 -2.48 -0.20
C VAL A 4 8.51 -3.16 -1.47
N LEU A 5 8.65 -2.47 -2.60
CA LEU A 5 8.16 -2.95 -3.89
C LEU A 5 9.14 -3.83 -4.66
N HIS A 6 10.40 -3.93 -4.22
CA HIS A 6 11.43 -4.72 -4.89
C HIS A 6 12.52 -5.19 -3.90
N PRO A 7 12.95 -6.46 -3.92
CA PRO A 7 13.85 -7.05 -2.93
C PRO A 7 15.24 -6.40 -2.88
N ARG A 8 15.76 -5.93 -4.02
CA ARG A 8 17.04 -5.19 -4.09
C ARG A 8 17.19 -4.07 -3.05
N TYR A 9 16.10 -3.43 -2.65
CA TYR A 9 16.15 -2.29 -1.72
C TYR A 9 15.86 -2.69 -0.27
N TRP A 10 15.58 -3.97 0.00
CA TRP A 10 15.16 -4.43 1.32
C TRP A 10 16.26 -4.25 2.38
N GLU A 11 17.44 -4.82 2.17
CA GLU A 11 18.50 -4.80 3.20
C GLU A 11 18.94 -3.38 3.61
N PRO A 12 19.20 -2.43 2.68
CA PRO A 12 19.53 -1.06 3.05
C PRO A 12 18.39 -0.31 3.76
N LEU A 13 17.14 -0.64 3.43
CA LEU A 13 15.97 -0.01 4.02
C LEU A 13 15.70 -0.56 5.43
N ARG A 14 15.78 -1.89 5.60
CA ARG A 14 15.57 -2.58 6.87
C ARG A 14 16.44 -2.02 7.99
N ALA A 15 17.70 -1.73 7.69
CA ALA A 15 18.64 -1.14 8.65
C ALA A 15 18.23 0.24 9.19
N ARG A 16 17.25 0.91 8.55
CA ARG A 16 16.77 2.24 8.91
C ARG A 16 15.36 2.22 9.53
N LEU A 17 14.75 1.04 9.66
CA LEU A 17 13.43 0.90 10.26
C LEU A 17 13.53 1.06 11.78
N MET A 18 12.60 1.83 12.34
CA MET A 18 12.37 1.84 13.77
C MET A 18 11.79 0.48 14.21
N PRO A 19 11.97 0.09 15.48
CA PRO A 19 11.20 -1.00 16.07
C PRO A 19 9.70 -0.85 15.77
N ASP A 20 9.02 -1.97 15.54
CA ASP A 20 7.58 -2.07 15.31
C ASP A 20 7.07 -1.28 14.08
N ALA A 21 7.97 -0.90 13.17
CA ALA A 21 7.59 -0.23 11.93
C ALA A 21 6.83 -1.19 11.01
N ILE A 22 5.56 -0.88 10.71
CA ILE A 22 4.77 -1.59 9.69
C ILE A 22 5.48 -1.57 8.32
N VAL A 23 5.60 -2.74 7.69
CA VAL A 23 6.25 -2.93 6.38
C VAL A 23 5.27 -3.60 5.43
N VAL A 24 4.87 -2.92 4.36
CA VAL A 24 4.11 -3.56 3.28
C VAL A 24 5.09 -4.06 2.23
N VAL A 25 5.04 -5.34 1.92
CA VAL A 25 5.98 -6.01 1.01
C VAL A 25 5.25 -6.43 -0.26
N ASN A 26 5.81 -6.13 -1.42
CA ASN A 26 5.34 -6.73 -2.67
C ASN A 26 5.78 -8.20 -2.75
N SER A 27 4.96 -9.11 -2.24
CA SER A 27 5.30 -10.53 -2.13
C SER A 27 5.56 -11.18 -3.49
N SER A 28 4.94 -10.66 -4.56
CA SER A 28 5.13 -11.17 -5.94
C SER A 28 6.59 -11.17 -6.42
N LEU A 29 7.49 -10.39 -5.79
CA LEU A 29 8.90 -10.29 -6.18
C LEU A 29 9.87 -10.89 -5.15
N PHE A 30 9.37 -11.45 -4.05
CA PHE A 30 10.20 -12.05 -3.01
C PHE A 30 10.09 -13.58 -3.09
N ASP A 31 11.25 -14.25 -3.18
CA ASP A 31 11.30 -15.72 -3.17
C ASP A 31 10.89 -16.31 -1.81
N GLU A 32 11.20 -15.59 -0.73
CA GLU A 32 10.82 -15.94 0.64
C GLU A 32 10.16 -14.75 1.34
N PRO A 33 9.15 -14.98 2.21
CA PRO A 33 8.54 -13.93 3.00
C PRO A 33 9.56 -13.17 3.87
N VAL A 34 9.35 -11.87 4.01
CA VAL A 34 10.16 -11.05 4.92
C VAL A 34 9.86 -11.47 6.36
N LYS A 35 10.90 -11.98 7.06
CA LYS A 35 10.80 -12.43 8.46
C LYS A 35 10.80 -11.26 9.44
N LEU A 36 9.74 -10.47 9.40
CA LEU A 36 9.42 -9.45 10.39
C LEU A 36 7.97 -9.61 10.82
N PRO A 37 7.65 -9.59 12.12
CA PRO A 37 6.27 -9.71 12.58
C PRO A 37 5.35 -8.64 11.96
N GLU A 38 5.88 -7.44 11.75
CA GLU A 38 5.11 -6.32 11.22
C GLU A 38 5.17 -6.21 9.69
N ALA A 39 5.61 -7.27 9.01
CA ALA A 39 5.55 -7.34 7.56
C ALA A 39 4.17 -7.86 7.11
N VAL A 40 3.57 -7.13 6.17
CA VAL A 40 2.32 -7.51 5.50
C VAL A 40 2.61 -7.74 4.03
N ASP A 41 2.41 -8.98 3.59
CA ASP A 41 2.61 -9.39 2.21
C ASP A 41 1.41 -8.99 1.35
N VAL A 42 1.69 -8.27 0.26
CA VAL A 42 0.72 -7.84 -0.73
C VAL A 42 1.22 -8.27 -2.11
N PRO A 43 0.50 -9.10 -2.87
CA PRO A 43 0.91 -9.54 -4.21
C PRO A 43 0.69 -8.42 -5.25
N ALA A 44 1.32 -7.26 -5.04
CA ALA A 44 1.01 -6.03 -5.76
C ALA A 44 1.29 -6.12 -7.27
N THR A 45 2.33 -6.85 -7.69
CA THR A 45 2.60 -7.08 -9.11
C THR A 45 1.51 -7.93 -9.74
N GLU A 46 1.21 -9.09 -9.16
CA GLU A 46 0.19 -10.02 -9.68
C GLU A 46 -1.19 -9.35 -9.78
N ILE A 47 -1.61 -8.61 -8.75
CA ILE A 47 -2.86 -7.85 -8.78
C ILE A 47 -2.85 -6.83 -9.91
N ALA A 48 -1.79 -6.03 -10.02
CA ALA A 48 -1.70 -4.99 -11.03
C ALA A 48 -1.70 -5.56 -12.45
N THR A 49 -0.99 -6.66 -12.71
CA THR A 49 -0.85 -7.24 -14.04
C THR A 49 -2.01 -8.15 -14.42
N GLU A 50 -2.40 -9.07 -13.55
CA GLU A 50 -3.32 -10.17 -13.87
C GLU A 50 -4.77 -9.80 -13.61
N GLN A 51 -5.06 -9.07 -12.52
CA GLN A 51 -6.43 -8.69 -12.19
C GLN A 51 -6.82 -7.35 -12.81
N LEU A 52 -5.93 -6.36 -12.75
CA LEU A 52 -6.24 -4.99 -13.19
C LEU A 52 -5.81 -4.70 -14.64
N GLY A 53 -4.98 -5.56 -15.25
CA GLY A 53 -4.46 -5.34 -16.60
C GLY A 53 -3.62 -4.06 -16.74
N ASN A 54 -3.08 -3.54 -15.63
CA ASN A 54 -2.30 -2.31 -15.59
C ASN A 54 -0.98 -2.53 -14.81
N PRO A 55 0.09 -2.96 -15.49
CA PRO A 55 1.39 -3.19 -14.86
C PRO A 55 2.01 -1.97 -14.17
N MET A 56 1.53 -0.75 -14.46
CA MET A 56 2.00 0.48 -13.81
C MET A 56 1.31 0.77 -12.46
N ALA A 57 0.28 0.00 -12.10
CA ALA A 57 -0.51 0.21 -10.90
C ALA A 57 0.07 -0.43 -9.62
N VAL A 58 1.22 -1.11 -9.69
CA VAL A 58 1.84 -1.84 -8.55
C VAL A 58 1.95 -0.97 -7.29
N SER A 59 2.44 0.26 -7.44
CA SER A 59 2.59 1.18 -6.30
C SER A 59 1.24 1.64 -5.74
N MET A 60 0.22 1.80 -6.58
CA MET A 60 -1.13 2.16 -6.14
C MET A 60 -1.77 1.03 -5.32
N VAL A 61 -1.59 -0.23 -5.74
CA VAL A 61 -2.05 -1.40 -4.97
C VAL A 61 -1.39 -1.42 -3.59
N ALA A 62 -0.06 -1.34 -3.52
CA ALA A 62 0.64 -1.34 -2.23
C ALA A 62 0.29 -0.12 -1.35
N THR A 63 0.09 1.05 -1.96
CA THR A 63 -0.32 2.27 -1.26
C THR A 63 -1.73 2.12 -0.68
N GLY A 64 -2.66 1.52 -1.43
CA GLY A 64 -4.00 1.22 -0.96
C GLY A 64 -4.00 0.33 0.28
N ALA A 65 -3.21 -0.75 0.25
CA ALA A 65 -3.03 -1.64 1.39
C ALA A 65 -2.45 -0.89 2.60
N TYR A 66 -1.41 -0.06 2.39
CA TYR A 66 -0.83 0.76 3.44
C TYR A 66 -1.82 1.74 4.08
N VAL A 67 -2.64 2.41 3.26
CA VAL A 67 -3.67 3.33 3.74
C VAL A 67 -4.72 2.57 4.58
N ALA A 68 -5.18 1.41 4.13
CA ALA A 68 -6.16 0.62 4.88
C ALA A 68 -5.60 0.05 6.19
N LEU A 69 -4.39 -0.50 6.18
CA LEU A 69 -3.71 -1.03 7.38
C LEU A 69 -3.57 0.02 8.46
N THR A 70 -3.20 1.23 8.05
CA THR A 70 -2.80 2.29 8.98
C THR A 70 -3.91 3.27 9.32
N GLY A 71 -4.89 3.45 8.45
CA GLY A 71 -5.86 4.55 8.57
C GLY A 71 -5.19 5.92 8.69
N LEU A 72 -3.96 6.08 8.16
CA LEU A 72 -3.20 7.32 8.26
C LEU A 72 -3.97 8.49 7.63
N VAL A 73 -4.65 8.20 6.53
CA VAL A 73 -5.64 9.05 5.86
C VAL A 73 -6.84 8.19 5.48
N GLU A 74 -7.99 8.81 5.21
CA GLU A 74 -9.12 8.09 4.62
C GLU A 74 -8.79 7.63 3.19
N LEU A 75 -9.29 6.45 2.80
CA LEU A 75 -9.05 5.92 1.46
C LEU A 75 -9.58 6.84 0.36
N ASP A 76 -10.77 7.41 0.54
CA ASP A 76 -11.34 8.35 -0.42
C ASP A 76 -10.54 9.64 -0.53
N SER A 77 -9.98 10.12 0.59
CA SER A 77 -9.05 11.25 0.59
C SER A 77 -7.77 10.94 -0.20
N ALA A 78 -7.22 9.72 -0.07
CA ALA A 78 -6.07 9.29 -0.85
C ALA A 78 -6.36 9.20 -2.36
N VAL A 79 -7.56 8.72 -2.74
CA VAL A 79 -8.01 8.69 -4.14
C VAL A 79 -8.13 10.12 -4.69
N ALA A 80 -8.81 11.02 -3.98
CA ALA A 80 -8.98 12.40 -4.42
C ALA A 80 -7.64 13.12 -4.60
N ALA A 81 -6.71 12.97 -3.65
CA ALA A 81 -5.38 13.55 -3.74
C ALA A 81 -4.57 12.97 -4.92
N MET A 82 -4.71 11.67 -5.21
CA MET A 82 -4.08 11.06 -6.37
C MET A 82 -4.61 11.67 -7.67
N GLU A 83 -5.93 11.82 -7.82
CA GLU A 83 -6.56 12.42 -9.00
C GLU A 83 -6.11 13.87 -9.21
N GLU A 84 -6.06 14.68 -8.14
CA GLU A 84 -5.59 16.06 -8.18
C GLU A 84 -4.09 16.16 -8.56
N SER A 85 -3.28 15.19 -8.14
CA SER A 85 -1.85 15.17 -8.43
C SER A 85 -1.52 14.80 -9.89
N LEU A 86 -2.48 14.27 -10.65
CA LEU A 86 -2.23 13.84 -12.02
C LEU A 86 -2.09 15.04 -12.96
N PRO A 87 -0.99 15.13 -13.74
CA PRO A 87 -0.89 16.16 -14.75
C PRO A 87 -1.95 15.95 -15.85
N PRO A 88 -2.34 17.01 -16.59
CA PRO A 88 -3.44 16.94 -17.55
C PRO A 88 -3.37 15.77 -18.54
N TYR A 89 -2.18 15.42 -19.00
CA TYR A 89 -1.93 14.35 -19.97
C TYR A 89 -1.99 12.93 -19.38
N ARG A 90 -2.23 12.78 -18.07
CA ARG A 90 -2.39 11.49 -17.38
C ARG A 90 -3.76 11.30 -16.75
N ARG A 91 -4.71 12.23 -16.94
CA ARG A 91 -6.05 12.12 -16.35
C ARG A 91 -6.80 10.86 -16.77
N GLN A 92 -6.52 10.31 -17.95
CA GLN A 92 -7.07 9.03 -18.39
C GLN A 92 -6.67 7.83 -17.50
N HIS A 93 -5.66 7.98 -16.64
CA HIS A 93 -5.23 6.94 -15.70
C HIS A 93 -5.86 7.07 -14.31
N ALA A 94 -6.64 8.12 -14.06
CA ALA A 94 -7.27 8.40 -12.76
C ALA A 94 -8.12 7.21 -12.28
N GLU A 95 -9.07 6.77 -13.10
CA GLU A 95 -9.97 5.67 -12.76
C GLU A 95 -9.21 4.36 -12.49
N GLY A 96 -8.21 4.04 -13.32
CA GLY A 96 -7.38 2.84 -13.16
C GLY A 96 -6.54 2.87 -11.87
N ASN A 97 -5.99 4.03 -11.51
CA ASN A 97 -5.23 4.20 -10.27
C ASN A 97 -6.15 4.19 -9.04
N ALA A 98 -7.34 4.80 -9.14
CA ALA A 98 -8.35 4.77 -8.08
C ALA A 98 -8.81 3.33 -7.80
N LEU A 99 -9.06 2.55 -8.86
CA LEU A 99 -9.37 1.13 -8.74
C LEU A 99 -8.22 0.35 -8.09
N ALA A 100 -6.97 0.63 -8.45
CA ALA A 100 -5.81 -0.03 -7.85
C ALA A 100 -5.64 0.30 -6.36
N LEU A 101 -5.83 1.56 -5.95
CA LEU A 101 -5.86 1.96 -4.53
C LEU A 101 -6.94 1.20 -3.76
N ARG A 102 -8.16 1.16 -4.28
CA ARG A 102 -9.28 0.46 -3.63
C ARG A 102 -9.07 -1.05 -3.58
N THR A 103 -8.52 -1.63 -4.64
CA THR A 103 -8.19 -3.06 -4.69
C THR A 103 -7.15 -3.39 -3.63
N GLY A 104 -6.06 -2.63 -3.56
CA GLY A 104 -5.02 -2.79 -2.55
C GLY A 104 -5.55 -2.67 -1.12
N ALA A 105 -6.40 -1.69 -0.86
CA ALA A 105 -7.05 -1.51 0.44
C ALA A 105 -7.89 -2.72 0.88
N GLY A 106 -8.52 -3.43 -0.08
CA GLY A 106 -9.32 -4.61 0.19
C GLY A 106 -8.53 -5.90 0.44
N LEU A 107 -7.21 -5.90 0.28
CA LEU A 107 -6.35 -7.09 0.47
C LEU A 107 -5.96 -7.32 1.94
N VAL A 108 -6.28 -6.38 2.83
CA VAL A 108 -5.77 -6.32 4.20
C VAL A 108 -6.91 -6.03 5.17
N GLU A 109 -6.74 -6.44 6.43
CA GLU A 109 -7.64 -6.03 7.50
C GLU A 109 -7.43 -4.55 7.82
N ALA A 110 -8.49 -3.76 7.69
CA ALA A 110 -8.44 -2.33 7.95
C ALA A 110 -8.10 -2.06 9.42
N LEU A 111 -7.22 -1.08 9.66
CA LEU A 111 -6.76 -0.68 11.00
C LEU A 111 -6.06 -1.79 11.80
N ALA A 112 -5.44 -2.78 11.13
CA ALA A 112 -4.59 -3.76 11.80
C ALA A 112 -3.31 -3.15 12.41
N ALA A 113 -2.86 -1.97 11.92
CA ALA A 113 -1.70 -1.26 12.43
C ALA A 113 -1.97 0.27 12.46
N PRO A 114 -2.90 0.74 13.30
CA PRO A 114 -3.44 2.09 13.22
C PRO A 114 -2.38 3.16 13.53
N ALA A 115 -2.28 4.17 12.67
CA ALA A 115 -1.34 5.29 12.81
C ALA A 115 -1.76 6.28 13.90
N TRP A 116 -3.05 6.31 14.22
CA TRP A 116 -3.63 7.20 15.22
C TRP A 116 -4.17 6.36 16.38
N PRO A 117 -4.02 6.82 17.64
CA PRO A 117 -4.70 6.18 18.75
C PRO A 117 -6.21 6.21 18.50
N THR A 118 -6.87 5.07 18.66
CA THR A 118 -8.33 5.02 18.69
C THR A 118 -8.79 5.75 19.96
N VAL A 119 -9.08 7.04 19.83
CA VAL A 119 -9.80 7.76 20.87
C VAL A 119 -11.14 7.05 20.99
N GLY A 120 -11.37 6.37 22.11
CA GLY A 120 -12.61 5.64 22.36
C GLY A 120 -13.80 6.53 22.01
N ALA A 121 -14.76 5.96 21.28
CA ALA A 121 -16.03 6.63 21.05
C ALA A 121 -16.55 7.14 22.41
N PRO A 122 -17.05 8.39 22.50
CA PRO A 122 -17.69 8.84 23.73
C PRO A 122 -18.80 7.83 24.06
N ALA A 123 -18.77 7.35 25.31
CA ALA A 123 -19.76 6.44 25.87
C ALA A 123 -21.19 6.99 25.78
#